data_AF-A0A429GY26-F1
#
_entry.id   AF-A0A429GY26-F1
#
_cell.length_a   1.000
_cell.length_b   1.000
_cell.length_c   1.000
_cell.angle_alpha   90.00
_cell.angle_beta   90.00
_cell.angle_gamma   90.00
#
_symmetry.space_group_name_H-M   'P 1'
#
loop_
_entity.id
_entity.type
_entity.pdbx_description
1 polymer ?
#
loop_
_entity_poly.entity_id
_entity_poly.type
_entity_poly.pdbx_seq_one_letter_code
_entity_poly.pdbx_strand_id
1 'polypeptide(L)'
;MTAEDAVERHLREIVGILTRYENWRYYRMDSAEKDLGENLSSDVDYAMFVTIGTSLFMGSTLLDKRLKSEKKNKEIAYRSAEFILVHSVEFLLLSDMILDVYTSVYRNKFEELRERRRREETVRPSEIAEIRKDLMYGLEEYNSISLFSMDPDRSIMEYGKKELRLLDKVDALKSGLQELDDMARTFYEENLSRTQVILTVLFGMFGVFQALEFLEPKIGLFNAIVTAFAIFLPYPIYKLLSYLHGRW
;
A
#
# COMPACT_ATOMS: atom_id res chain seq x y z
N MET A 1 44.43 -11.43 -3.72
CA MET A 1 43.58 -10.67 -2.81
C MET A 1 42.17 -10.81 -3.35
N THR A 2 41.36 -11.58 -2.64
CA THR A 2 39.92 -11.78 -2.92
C THR A 2 39.16 -10.50 -2.54
N ALA A 3 37.85 -10.48 -2.80
CA ALA A 3 37.00 -9.40 -2.35
C ALA A 3 36.80 -9.46 -0.83
N GLU A 4 36.72 -10.66 -0.24
CA GLU A 4 36.66 -10.86 1.21
C GLU A 4 37.90 -10.30 1.91
N ASP A 5 39.10 -10.58 1.39
CA ASP A 5 40.36 -10.02 1.91
C ASP A 5 40.33 -8.47 1.93
N ALA A 6 39.69 -7.87 0.92
CA ALA A 6 39.56 -6.42 0.82
C ALA A 6 38.54 -5.88 1.82
N VAL A 7 37.42 -6.58 2.01
CA VAL A 7 36.39 -6.25 3.00
C VAL A 7 36.97 -6.24 4.41
N GLU A 8 37.70 -7.28 4.80
CA GLU A 8 38.30 -7.36 6.14
C GLU A 8 39.30 -6.22 6.40
N ARG A 9 40.12 -5.88 5.40
CA ARG A 9 41.16 -4.85 5.54
C ARG A 9 40.62 -3.43 5.50
N HIS A 10 39.57 -3.20 4.72
CA HIS A 10 39.02 -1.87 4.43
C HIS A 10 37.60 -1.68 4.98
N LEU A 11 37.16 -2.51 5.93
CA LEU A 11 35.80 -2.53 6.48
C LEU A 11 35.22 -1.14 6.75
N ARG A 12 35.94 -0.30 7.52
CA ARG A 12 35.45 1.05 7.87
C ARG A 12 35.30 1.95 6.66
N GLU A 13 36.21 1.87 5.70
CA GLU A 13 36.17 2.67 4.47
C GLU A 13 34.98 2.26 3.60
N ILE A 14 34.78 0.96 3.45
CA ILE A 14 33.69 0.37 2.67
C ILE A 14 32.34 0.77 3.27
N VAL A 15 32.18 0.62 4.59
CA VAL A 15 30.98 1.09 5.30
C VAL A 15 30.81 2.60 5.18
N GLY A 16 31.90 3.36 5.28
CA GLY A 16 31.88 4.81 5.07
C GLY A 16 31.33 5.22 3.71
N ILE A 17 31.76 4.53 2.65
CA ILE A 17 31.26 4.74 1.29
C ILE A 17 29.78 4.36 1.22
N LEU A 18 29.43 3.17 1.69
CA LEU A 18 28.08 2.59 1.63
C LEU A 18 27.05 3.43 2.41
N THR A 19 27.45 4.00 3.55
CA THR A 19 26.61 4.83 4.43
C THR A 19 26.76 6.33 4.17
N ARG A 20 27.65 6.72 3.24
CA ARG A 20 28.02 8.12 2.95
C ARG A 20 28.51 8.88 4.19
N TYR A 21 29.14 8.19 5.12
CA TYR A 21 29.61 8.76 6.37
C TYR A 21 31.04 9.29 6.24
N GLU A 22 31.20 10.61 6.26
CA GLU A 22 32.50 11.29 6.04
C GLU A 22 33.55 10.96 7.11
N ASN A 23 33.12 10.70 8.34
CA ASN A 23 33.99 10.44 9.49
C ASN A 23 34.28 8.95 9.72
N TRP A 24 34.25 8.16 8.64
CA TRP A 24 34.31 6.70 8.71
C TRP A 24 35.54 6.13 9.41
N ARG A 25 36.65 6.88 9.45
CA ARG A 25 37.87 6.47 10.18
C ARG A 25 37.60 6.20 11.66
N TYR A 26 36.60 6.85 12.23
CA TYR A 26 36.19 6.73 13.63
C TYR A 26 35.10 5.67 13.88
N TYR A 27 34.66 4.92 12.86
CA TYR A 27 33.73 3.79 13.06
C TYR A 27 34.34 2.78 14.04
N ARG A 28 33.53 2.35 15.01
CA ARG A 28 33.87 1.16 15.81
C ARG A 28 33.76 -0.07 14.91
N MET A 29 34.65 -1.05 15.08
CA MET A 29 34.68 -2.24 14.22
C MET A 29 33.35 -3.00 14.27
N ASP A 30 32.85 -3.31 15.46
CA ASP A 30 31.58 -4.03 15.64
C ASP A 30 30.39 -3.30 15.00
N SER A 31 30.40 -1.97 15.02
CA SER A 31 29.36 -1.16 14.34
C SER A 31 29.52 -1.21 12.83
N ALA A 32 30.76 -1.16 12.33
CA ALA A 32 31.02 -1.28 10.90
C ALA A 32 30.63 -2.66 10.36
N GLU A 33 30.91 -3.76 11.07
CA GLU A 33 30.46 -5.10 10.68
C GLU A 33 28.93 -5.17 10.59
N LYS A 34 28.25 -4.61 11.60
CA LYS A 34 26.79 -4.57 11.63
C LYS A 34 26.21 -3.73 10.49
N ASP A 35 26.77 -2.55 10.25
CA ASP A 35 26.25 -1.60 9.25
C ASP A 35 26.64 -1.99 7.82
N LEU A 36 27.71 -2.76 7.63
CA LEU A 36 28.05 -3.37 6.35
C LEU A 36 27.00 -4.39 5.92
N GLY A 37 26.52 -5.18 6.88
CA GLY A 37 25.57 -6.26 6.64
C GLY A 37 26.20 -7.48 5.98
N GLU A 38 25.36 -8.27 5.31
CA GLU A 38 25.77 -9.52 4.67
C GLU A 38 26.38 -9.26 3.29
N ASN A 39 27.47 -9.98 2.96
CA ASN A 39 27.99 -10.02 1.59
C ASN A 39 27.06 -10.90 0.74
N LEU A 40 26.38 -10.28 -0.22
CA LEU A 40 25.38 -10.94 -1.07
C LEU A 40 26.01 -11.63 -2.29
N SER A 41 27.33 -11.58 -2.42
CA SER A 41 28.06 -12.31 -3.47
C SER A 41 28.17 -13.79 -3.12
N SER A 42 27.96 -14.65 -4.12
CA SER A 42 28.25 -16.09 -4.03
C SER A 42 29.68 -16.47 -4.41
N ASP A 43 30.52 -15.52 -4.85
CA ASP A 43 31.89 -15.75 -5.33
C ASP A 43 32.88 -14.89 -4.53
N VAL A 44 34.08 -15.42 -4.28
CA VAL A 44 35.17 -14.72 -3.58
C VAL A 44 35.80 -13.62 -4.43
N ASP A 45 35.54 -13.62 -5.74
CA ASP A 45 36.13 -12.69 -6.69
C ASP A 45 35.47 -11.31 -6.65
N TYR A 46 34.29 -11.18 -6.05
CA TYR A 46 33.59 -9.92 -5.88
C TYR A 46 32.77 -9.91 -4.58
N ALA A 47 32.37 -8.73 -4.14
CA ALA A 47 31.46 -8.56 -3.00
C ALA A 47 30.33 -7.60 -3.38
N MET A 48 29.16 -7.81 -2.77
CA MET A 48 27.99 -6.99 -3.01
C MET A 48 27.30 -6.68 -1.68
N PHE A 49 27.07 -5.40 -1.42
CA PHE A 49 26.40 -4.92 -0.21
C PHE A 49 25.26 -3.98 -0.58
N VAL A 50 24.18 -4.04 0.19
CA VAL A 50 22.98 -3.22 -0.01
C VAL A 50 22.56 -2.61 1.32
N THR A 51 22.32 -1.31 1.32
CA THR A 51 21.74 -0.56 2.44
C THR A 51 20.56 0.28 1.96
N ILE A 52 19.94 1.01 2.89
CA ILE A 52 18.89 1.97 2.58
C ILE A 52 19.47 3.09 1.70
N GLY A 53 19.19 3.04 0.40
CA GLY A 53 19.49 4.09 -0.56
C GLY A 53 20.90 4.03 -1.19
N THR A 54 21.70 3.00 -0.93
CA THR A 54 22.99 2.78 -1.61
C THR A 54 23.26 1.28 -1.78
N SER A 55 23.95 0.93 -2.87
CA SER A 55 24.52 -0.39 -3.07
C SER A 55 25.97 -0.27 -3.50
N LEU A 56 26.76 -1.29 -3.19
CA LEU A 56 28.18 -1.30 -3.47
C LEU A 56 28.61 -2.65 -4.03
N PHE A 57 29.01 -2.65 -5.29
CA PHE A 57 29.72 -3.75 -5.93
C PHE A 57 31.22 -3.51 -5.84
N MET A 58 31.97 -4.53 -5.41
CA MET A 58 33.43 -4.48 -5.35
C MET A 58 34.04 -5.68 -6.07
N GLY A 59 34.75 -5.42 -7.17
CA GLY A 59 35.56 -6.42 -7.84
C GLY A 59 36.94 -6.59 -7.20
N SER A 60 37.39 -7.83 -7.05
CA SER A 60 38.73 -8.12 -6.52
C SER A 60 39.84 -7.98 -7.58
N THR A 61 41.09 -7.96 -7.11
CA THR A 61 42.25 -8.08 -8.01
C THR A 61 42.31 -9.43 -8.73
N LEU A 62 41.67 -10.47 -8.21
CA LEU A 62 41.57 -11.77 -8.87
C LEU A 62 40.61 -11.70 -10.06
N LEU A 63 39.43 -11.08 -9.85
CA LEU A 63 38.46 -10.82 -10.90
C LEU A 63 39.09 -10.02 -12.04
N ASP A 64 39.83 -8.95 -11.72
CA ASP A 64 40.55 -8.14 -12.72
C ASP A 64 41.50 -8.98 -13.59
N LYS A 65 42.22 -9.94 -12.99
CA LYS A 65 43.12 -10.84 -13.72
C LYS A 65 42.37 -11.84 -14.58
N ARG A 66 41.30 -12.45 -14.08
CA ARG A 66 40.46 -13.41 -14.81
C ARG A 66 39.81 -12.77 -16.04
N LEU A 67 39.22 -11.57 -15.86
CA LEU A 67 38.57 -10.85 -16.94
C LEU A 67 39.56 -10.38 -18.02
N LYS A 68 40.82 -10.10 -17.65
CA LYS A 68 41.90 -9.79 -18.62
C LYS A 68 42.25 -10.97 -19.52
N SER A 69 42.11 -12.21 -19.06
CA SER A 69 42.41 -13.40 -19.86
C SER A 69 41.28 -13.84 -20.79
N GLU A 70 40.02 -13.47 -20.49
CA GLU A 70 38.84 -14.05 -21.15
C GLU A 70 38.21 -13.19 -22.26
N LYS A 71 38.36 -11.86 -22.27
CA LYS A 71 37.71 -11.00 -23.27
C LYS A 71 38.66 -9.95 -23.87
N LYS A 72 38.51 -9.71 -25.18
CA LYS A 72 39.18 -8.61 -25.92
C LYS A 72 38.82 -7.22 -25.38
N ASN A 73 37.68 -7.07 -24.70
CA ASN A 73 37.25 -5.83 -24.07
C ASN A 73 36.97 -6.03 -22.58
N LYS A 74 37.92 -5.57 -21.76
CA LYS A 74 37.91 -5.66 -20.30
C LYS A 74 36.67 -5.00 -19.67
N GLU A 75 36.25 -3.87 -20.21
CA GLU A 75 35.11 -3.11 -19.68
C GLU A 75 33.81 -3.90 -19.81
N ILE A 76 33.56 -4.48 -20.98
CA ILE A 76 32.37 -5.31 -21.22
C ILE A 76 32.38 -6.53 -20.29
N ALA A 77 33.56 -7.14 -20.04
CA ALA A 77 33.70 -8.26 -19.13
C ALA A 77 33.30 -7.89 -17.70
N TYR A 78 33.79 -6.73 -17.23
CA TYR A 78 33.49 -6.21 -15.90
C TYR A 78 32.01 -5.84 -15.76
N ARG A 79 31.45 -5.12 -16.75
CA ARG A 79 30.02 -4.76 -16.78
C ARG A 79 29.12 -5.98 -16.82
N SER A 80 29.50 -7.07 -17.50
CA SER A 80 28.72 -8.31 -17.46
C SER A 80 28.67 -8.93 -16.07
N ALA A 81 29.80 -8.93 -15.33
CA ALA A 81 29.86 -9.48 -13.97
C ALA A 81 29.10 -8.60 -12.97
N GLU A 82 29.24 -7.28 -13.09
CA GLU A 82 28.48 -6.29 -12.31
C GLU A 82 26.97 -6.39 -12.58
N PHE A 83 26.58 -6.53 -13.86
CA PHE A 83 25.18 -6.56 -14.28
C PHE A 83 24.38 -7.61 -13.52
N ILE A 84 24.94 -8.83 -13.36
CA ILE A 84 24.31 -9.96 -12.65
C ILE A 84 23.88 -9.60 -11.21
N LEU A 85 24.52 -8.62 -10.59
CA LEU A 85 24.25 -8.25 -9.19
C LEU A 85 23.50 -6.92 -9.09
N VAL A 86 23.83 -5.99 -9.99
CA VAL A 86 23.24 -4.66 -10.01
C VAL A 86 21.77 -4.73 -10.44
N HIS A 87 21.38 -5.62 -11.37
CA HIS A 87 20.00 -5.69 -11.82
C HIS A 87 19.04 -5.98 -10.66
N SER A 88 19.37 -6.93 -9.77
CA SER A 88 18.49 -7.28 -8.64
C SER A 88 18.32 -6.12 -7.68
N VAL A 89 19.38 -5.34 -7.47
CA VAL A 89 19.32 -4.14 -6.66
C VAL A 89 18.50 -3.03 -7.32
N GLU A 90 18.63 -2.83 -8.63
CA GLU A 90 17.80 -1.87 -9.36
C GLU A 90 16.30 -2.23 -9.24
N PHE A 91 15.96 -3.52 -9.33
CA PHE A 91 14.59 -4.00 -9.12
C PHE A 91 14.10 -3.84 -7.67
N LEU A 92 14.97 -4.02 -6.68
CA LEU A 92 14.66 -3.71 -5.28
C LEU A 92 14.33 -2.22 -5.09
N LEU A 93 15.17 -1.33 -5.63
CA LEU A 93 14.96 0.11 -5.55
C LEU A 93 13.69 0.53 -6.30
N LEU A 94 13.41 -0.08 -7.46
CA LEU A 94 12.17 0.14 -8.18
C LEU A 94 10.95 -0.29 -7.36
N SER A 95 11.02 -1.44 -6.70
CA SER A 95 9.96 -1.93 -5.80
C SER A 95 9.73 -0.96 -4.65
N ASP A 96 10.80 -0.44 -4.04
CA ASP A 96 10.76 0.55 -2.98
C ASP A 96 10.09 1.86 -3.43
N MET A 97 10.50 2.38 -4.59
CA MET A 97 9.92 3.59 -5.19
C MET A 97 8.43 3.42 -5.52
N ILE A 98 8.03 2.29 -6.10
CA ILE A 98 6.61 2.00 -6.38
C ILE A 98 5.81 2.04 -5.08
N LEU A 99 6.25 1.31 -4.05
CA LEU A 99 5.56 1.27 -2.77
C LEU A 99 5.47 2.66 -2.13
N ASP A 100 6.52 3.48 -2.20
CA ASP A 100 6.52 4.85 -1.68
C ASP A 100 5.57 5.78 -2.44
N VAL A 101 5.58 5.72 -3.77
CA VAL A 101 4.66 6.52 -4.61
C VAL A 101 3.22 6.16 -4.28
N TYR A 102 2.86 4.88 -4.26
CA TYR A 102 1.49 4.47 -3.96
C TYR A 102 1.09 4.75 -2.51
N THR A 103 2.01 4.64 -1.55
CA THR A 103 1.76 5.03 -0.16
C THR A 103 1.48 6.52 -0.04
N SER A 104 2.25 7.35 -0.74
CA SER A 104 2.09 8.81 -0.75
C SER A 104 0.79 9.24 -1.43
N VAL A 105 0.50 8.69 -2.62
CA VAL A 105 -0.74 8.96 -3.35
C VAL A 105 -1.95 8.55 -2.51
N TYR A 106 -1.91 7.37 -1.89
CA TYR A 106 -2.96 6.93 -0.99
C TYR A 106 -3.12 7.88 0.19
N ARG A 107 -2.05 8.19 0.93
CA ARG A 107 -2.13 9.10 2.09
C ARG A 107 -2.76 10.43 1.71
N ASN A 108 -2.32 11.04 0.62
CA ASN A 108 -2.83 12.34 0.19
C ASN A 108 -4.32 12.27 -0.21
N LYS A 109 -4.69 11.35 -1.11
CA LYS A 109 -6.08 11.22 -1.57
C LYS A 109 -7.01 10.81 -0.44
N PHE A 110 -6.54 9.96 0.47
CA PHE A 110 -7.33 9.44 1.57
C PHE A 110 -7.52 10.44 2.71
N GLU A 111 -6.49 11.20 3.06
CA GLU A 111 -6.61 12.31 4.01
C GLU A 111 -7.56 13.39 3.48
N GLU A 112 -7.50 13.70 2.19
CA GLU A 112 -8.45 14.61 1.55
C GLU A 112 -9.90 14.11 1.68
N LEU A 113 -10.15 12.81 1.40
CA LEU A 113 -11.47 12.21 1.59
C LEU A 113 -11.96 12.29 3.05
N ARG A 114 -11.08 12.00 4.02
CA ARG A 114 -11.42 12.09 5.45
C ARG A 114 -11.74 13.53 5.86
N GLU A 115 -10.97 14.50 5.42
CA GLU A 115 -11.20 15.92 5.71
C GLU A 115 -12.51 16.42 5.10
N ARG A 116 -12.80 16.06 3.86
CA ARG A 116 -14.08 16.40 3.21
C ARG A 116 -15.26 15.78 3.96
N ARG A 117 -15.14 14.54 4.42
CA ARG A 117 -16.16 13.89 5.27
C ARG A 117 -16.37 14.62 6.60
N ARG A 118 -15.29 15.07 7.26
CA ARG A 118 -15.37 15.86 8.51
C ARG A 118 -16.13 17.18 8.32
N ARG A 119 -16.10 17.73 7.11
CA ARG A 119 -16.84 18.94 6.71
C ARG A 119 -18.25 18.65 6.19
N GLU A 120 -18.72 17.41 6.33
CA GLU A 120 -20.00 16.94 5.81
C GLU A 120 -20.16 17.10 4.28
N GLU A 121 -19.04 17.20 3.56
CA GLU A 121 -19.07 17.24 2.10
C GLU A 121 -19.44 15.86 1.54
N THR A 122 -20.11 15.87 0.38
CA THR A 122 -20.50 14.62 -0.27
C THR A 122 -19.29 13.96 -0.91
N VAL A 123 -18.92 12.79 -0.40
CA VAL A 123 -17.94 11.88 -1.01
C VAL A 123 -18.68 10.85 -1.85
N ARG A 124 -18.28 10.69 -3.12
CA ARG A 124 -18.93 9.75 -4.03
C ARG A 124 -18.32 8.35 -3.86
N PRO A 125 -19.11 7.26 -3.89
CA PRO A 125 -18.58 5.90 -3.87
C PRO A 125 -17.56 5.61 -5.00
N SER A 126 -17.69 6.29 -6.14
CA SER A 126 -16.75 6.20 -7.25
C SER A 126 -15.34 6.71 -6.90
N GLU A 127 -15.23 7.72 -6.04
CA GLU A 127 -13.93 8.27 -5.60
C GLU A 127 -13.19 7.24 -4.73
N ILE A 128 -13.91 6.54 -3.86
CA ILE A 128 -13.35 5.45 -3.03
C ILE A 128 -12.90 4.29 -3.92
N ALA A 129 -13.73 3.91 -4.90
CA ALA A 129 -13.42 2.85 -5.85
C ALA A 129 -12.18 3.18 -6.70
N GLU A 130 -12.00 4.45 -7.08
CA GLU A 130 -10.83 4.91 -7.82
C GLU A 130 -9.55 4.77 -7.00
N ILE A 131 -9.53 5.26 -5.74
CA ILE A 131 -8.35 5.12 -4.87
C ILE A 131 -8.03 3.65 -4.61
N ARG A 132 -9.05 2.83 -4.39
CA ARG A 132 -8.88 1.39 -4.21
C ARG A 132 -8.23 0.75 -5.44
N LYS A 133 -8.70 1.11 -6.63
CA LYS A 133 -8.16 0.62 -7.90
C LYS A 133 -6.70 1.01 -8.07
N ASP A 134 -6.36 2.27 -7.80
CA ASP A 134 -4.98 2.77 -7.87
C ASP A 134 -4.06 1.98 -6.91
N LEU A 135 -4.49 1.77 -5.67
CA LEU A 135 -3.75 0.98 -4.70
C LEU A 135 -3.56 -0.49 -5.12
N MET A 136 -4.60 -1.11 -5.68
CA MET A 136 -4.50 -2.47 -6.20
C MET A 136 -3.48 -2.56 -7.34
N TYR A 137 -3.46 -1.59 -8.25
CA TYR A 137 -2.45 -1.53 -9.31
C TYR A 137 -1.03 -1.45 -8.75
N GLY A 138 -0.79 -0.62 -7.73
CA GLY A 138 0.54 -0.54 -7.11
C GLY A 138 1.01 -1.85 -6.47
N LEU A 139 0.09 -2.59 -5.83
CA LEU A 139 0.41 -3.92 -5.30
C LEU A 139 0.65 -4.96 -6.41
N GLU A 140 -0.11 -4.91 -7.49
CA GLU A 140 0.10 -5.77 -8.66
C GLU A 140 1.46 -5.49 -9.33
N GLU A 141 1.82 -4.21 -9.52
CA GLU A 141 3.12 -3.81 -10.06
C GLU A 141 4.26 -4.29 -9.17
N TYR A 142 4.18 -4.10 -7.85
CA TYR A 142 5.16 -4.63 -6.91
C TYR A 142 5.31 -6.16 -7.01
N ASN A 143 4.19 -6.90 -7.09
CA ASN A 143 4.23 -8.36 -7.19
C ASN A 143 4.79 -8.85 -8.55
N SER A 144 4.60 -8.08 -9.62
CA SER A 144 5.09 -8.42 -10.96
C SER A 144 6.61 -8.36 -11.09
N ILE A 145 7.27 -7.55 -10.26
CA ILE A 145 8.73 -7.35 -10.25
C ILE A 145 9.48 -8.53 -9.59
N SER A 146 8.77 -9.43 -8.89
CA SER A 146 9.38 -10.40 -7.98
C SER A 146 9.45 -11.84 -8.52
N LEU A 147 10.18 -12.08 -9.61
CA LEU A 147 10.42 -13.45 -10.12
C LEU A 147 11.91 -13.83 -10.20
N PHE A 148 12.69 -13.51 -9.17
CA PHE A 148 14.05 -14.01 -9.01
C PHE A 148 14.03 -15.30 -8.19
N SER A 149 14.39 -16.43 -8.81
CA SER A 149 14.33 -17.77 -8.20
C SER A 149 15.69 -18.45 -8.04
N MET A 150 16.75 -17.85 -8.56
CA MET A 150 18.11 -18.39 -8.51
C MET A 150 19.05 -17.44 -7.77
N ASP A 151 20.05 -17.99 -7.09
CA ASP A 151 21.12 -17.20 -6.49
C ASP A 151 22.11 -16.73 -7.57
N PRO A 152 22.71 -15.54 -7.44
CA PRO A 152 22.67 -14.65 -6.27
C PRO A 152 21.42 -13.76 -6.17
N ASP A 153 20.64 -13.62 -7.25
CA ASP A 153 19.50 -12.70 -7.34
C ASP A 153 18.45 -12.92 -6.24
N ARG A 154 18.07 -14.17 -5.98
CA ARG A 154 17.10 -14.53 -4.93
C ARG A 154 17.56 -14.02 -3.57
N SER A 155 18.80 -14.33 -3.18
CA SER A 155 19.38 -13.93 -1.90
C SER A 155 19.47 -12.39 -1.78
N ILE A 156 19.89 -11.70 -2.86
CA ILE A 156 19.90 -10.24 -2.91
C ILE A 156 18.49 -9.68 -2.70
N MET A 157 17.49 -10.21 -3.40
CA MET A 157 16.10 -9.78 -3.30
C MET A 157 15.50 -10.01 -1.91
N GLU A 158 15.74 -11.17 -1.31
CA GLU A 158 15.23 -11.51 0.03
C GLU A 158 15.85 -10.62 1.11
N TYR A 159 17.18 -10.48 1.10
CA TYR A 159 17.90 -9.61 2.03
C TYR A 159 17.49 -8.14 1.84
N GLY A 160 17.52 -7.65 0.59
CA GLY A 160 17.17 -6.26 0.29
C GLY A 160 15.72 -5.90 0.62
N LYS A 161 14.76 -6.81 0.42
CA LYS A 161 13.37 -6.61 0.85
C LYS A 161 13.25 -6.42 2.36
N LYS A 162 14.07 -7.14 3.14
CA LYS A 162 14.11 -7.03 4.59
C LYS A 162 14.75 -5.71 5.03
N GLU A 163 15.91 -5.36 4.47
CA GLU A 163 16.62 -4.12 4.83
C GLU A 163 15.82 -2.87 4.45
N LEU A 164 15.16 -2.87 3.29
CA LEU A 164 14.28 -1.77 2.86
C LEU A 164 12.88 -1.82 3.50
N ARG A 165 12.59 -2.84 4.31
CA ARG A 165 11.29 -3.06 4.97
C ARG A 165 10.11 -3.02 3.99
N LEU A 166 10.29 -3.61 2.80
CA LEU A 166 9.27 -3.57 1.74
C LEU A 166 7.98 -4.28 2.16
N LEU A 167 8.09 -5.34 2.98
CA LEU A 167 6.93 -6.04 3.53
C LEU A 167 6.08 -5.14 4.43
N ASP A 168 6.71 -4.33 5.28
CA ASP A 168 6.01 -3.38 6.14
C ASP A 168 5.24 -2.33 5.30
N LYS A 169 5.85 -1.87 4.19
CA LYS A 169 5.20 -0.95 3.25
C LYS A 169 4.00 -1.61 2.54
N VAL A 170 4.15 -2.87 2.11
CA VAL A 170 3.06 -3.66 1.52
C VAL A 170 1.91 -3.83 2.50
N ASP A 171 2.20 -4.16 3.76
CA ASP A 171 1.17 -4.35 4.78
C ASP A 171 0.46 -3.04 5.12
N ALA A 172 1.16 -1.90 5.10
CA ALA A 172 0.54 -0.58 5.21
C ALA A 172 -0.44 -0.29 4.06
N LEU A 173 -0.09 -0.64 2.82
CA LEU A 173 -0.98 -0.49 1.67
C LEU A 173 -2.21 -1.41 1.77
N LYS A 174 -2.02 -2.67 2.20
CA LYS A 174 -3.14 -3.61 2.44
C LYS A 174 -4.09 -3.11 3.53
N SER A 175 -3.54 -2.58 4.63
CA SER A 175 -4.35 -1.95 5.66
C SER A 175 -5.14 -0.77 5.12
N GLY A 176 -4.55 0.02 4.23
CA GLY A 176 -5.24 1.13 3.58
C GLY A 176 -6.37 0.69 2.65
N LEU A 177 -6.18 -0.42 1.91
CA LEU A 177 -7.24 -1.06 1.12
C LEU A 177 -8.40 -1.53 1.99
N GLN A 178 -8.10 -2.15 3.13
CA GLN A 178 -9.13 -2.60 4.06
C GLN A 178 -9.96 -1.42 4.60
N GLU A 179 -9.30 -0.31 4.92
CA GLU A 179 -10.01 0.88 5.38
C GLU A 179 -10.93 1.48 4.29
N LEU A 180 -10.50 1.45 3.03
CA LEU A 180 -11.34 1.86 1.89
C LEU A 180 -12.54 0.93 1.70
N ASP A 181 -12.37 -0.37 1.90
CA ASP A 181 -13.46 -1.35 1.82
C ASP A 181 -14.48 -1.15 2.95
N ASP A 182 -14.02 -0.92 4.18
CA ASP A 182 -14.89 -0.58 5.30
C ASP A 182 -15.64 0.73 5.03
N MET A 183 -14.95 1.73 4.49
CA MET A 183 -15.56 3.01 4.10
C MET A 183 -16.64 2.83 3.04
N ALA A 184 -16.36 2.06 1.98
CA ALA A 184 -17.32 1.75 0.92
C ALA A 184 -18.56 1.05 1.49
N ARG A 185 -18.35 0.07 2.39
CA ARG A 185 -19.44 -0.65 3.05
C ARG A 185 -20.34 0.27 3.86
N THR A 186 -19.76 1.15 4.68
CA THR A 186 -20.53 2.16 5.43
C THR A 186 -21.37 3.03 4.49
N PHE A 187 -20.81 3.47 3.35
CA PHE A 187 -21.55 4.25 2.35
C PHE A 187 -22.75 3.48 1.77
N TYR A 188 -22.58 2.20 1.45
CA TYR A 188 -23.68 1.38 0.95
C TYR A 188 -24.77 1.17 2.01
N GLU A 189 -24.37 0.88 3.25
CA GLU A 189 -25.30 0.67 4.37
C GLU A 189 -26.11 1.95 4.69
N GLU A 190 -25.45 3.11 4.72
CA GLU A 190 -26.12 4.41 4.93
C GLU A 190 -27.11 4.74 3.81
N ASN A 191 -26.74 4.54 2.55
CA ASN A 191 -27.60 4.81 1.41
C ASN A 191 -28.81 3.87 1.37
N LEU A 192 -28.60 2.59 1.67
CA LEU A 192 -29.67 1.60 1.73
C LEU A 192 -30.65 1.93 2.88
N SER A 193 -30.12 2.28 4.05
CA SER A 193 -30.92 2.74 5.19
C SER A 193 -31.76 3.97 4.83
N ARG A 194 -31.15 5.00 4.22
CA ARG A 194 -31.86 6.20 3.77
C ARG A 194 -32.96 5.89 2.76
N THR A 195 -32.68 5.03 1.79
CA THR A 195 -33.64 4.62 0.77
C THR A 195 -34.81 3.86 1.39
N GLN A 196 -34.54 2.95 2.35
CA GLN A 196 -35.58 2.25 3.10
C GLN A 196 -36.44 3.21 3.92
N VAL A 197 -35.87 4.24 4.55
CA VAL A 197 -36.64 5.26 5.28
C VAL A 197 -37.58 6.00 4.32
N ILE A 198 -37.07 6.48 3.17
CA ILE A 198 -37.88 7.17 2.16
C ILE A 198 -39.00 6.26 1.64
N LEU A 199 -38.69 5.01 1.28
CA LEU A 199 -39.68 4.04 0.84
C LEU A 199 -40.73 3.76 1.91
N THR A 200 -40.32 3.61 3.18
CA THR A 200 -41.26 3.36 4.29
C THR A 200 -42.23 4.53 4.47
N VAL A 201 -41.74 5.77 4.34
CA VAL A 201 -42.58 6.98 4.40
C VAL A 201 -43.53 7.05 3.21
N LEU A 202 -43.05 6.77 1.99
CA LEU A 202 -43.88 6.74 0.78
C LEU A 202 -44.98 5.67 0.86
N PHE A 203 -44.65 4.44 1.27
CA PHE A 203 -45.63 3.37 1.43
C PHE A 203 -46.63 3.66 2.56
N GLY A 204 -46.19 4.29 3.65
CA GLY A 204 -47.06 4.75 4.72
C GLY A 204 -48.12 5.75 4.23
N MET A 205 -47.69 6.76 3.46
CA MET A 205 -48.60 7.73 2.85
C MET A 205 -49.56 7.06 1.85
N PHE A 206 -49.06 6.16 1.02
CA PHE A 206 -49.90 5.44 0.05
C PHE A 206 -50.96 4.55 0.73
N GLY A 207 -50.59 3.90 1.84
CA GLY A 207 -51.52 3.12 2.67
C GLY A 207 -52.65 3.97 3.27
N VAL A 208 -52.35 5.21 3.69
CA VAL A 208 -53.38 6.15 4.15
C VAL A 208 -54.39 6.45 3.02
N PHE A 209 -53.92 6.72 1.80
CA PHE A 209 -54.81 7.00 0.66
C PHE A 209 -55.71 5.80 0.32
N GLN A 210 -55.17 4.59 0.27
CA GLN A 210 -55.97 3.38 0.02
C GLN A 210 -57.00 3.12 1.12
N ALA A 211 -56.60 3.31 2.38
CA ALA A 211 -57.48 3.13 3.52
C ALA A 211 -58.62 4.16 3.53
N LEU A 212 -58.33 5.41 3.16
CA LEU A 212 -59.34 6.46 3.00
C LEU A 212 -60.38 6.09 1.94
N GLU A 213 -59.94 5.67 0.75
CA GLU A 213 -60.82 5.26 -0.35
C GLU A 213 -61.75 4.10 0.05
N PHE A 214 -61.25 3.16 0.87
CA PHE A 214 -62.04 2.03 1.36
C PHE A 214 -62.97 2.37 2.55
N LEU A 215 -62.52 3.23 3.47
CA LEU A 215 -63.21 3.51 4.74
C LEU A 215 -64.19 4.68 4.64
N GLU A 216 -63.91 5.70 3.84
CA GLU A 216 -64.76 6.89 3.66
C GLU A 216 -66.23 6.52 3.41
N PRO A 217 -66.57 5.63 2.44
CA PRO A 217 -67.96 5.28 2.18
C PRO A 217 -68.64 4.48 3.32
N LYS A 218 -67.88 3.96 4.29
CA LYS A 218 -68.40 3.08 5.37
C LYS A 218 -68.60 3.80 6.69
N ILE A 219 -67.67 4.66 7.07
CA ILE A 219 -67.63 5.26 8.41
C ILE A 219 -67.62 6.80 8.39
N GLY A 220 -67.71 7.39 7.19
CA GLY A 220 -67.64 8.83 6.97
C GLY A 220 -66.20 9.35 6.98
N LEU A 221 -65.98 10.44 6.24
CA LEU A 221 -64.65 11.00 5.96
C LEU A 221 -63.81 11.24 7.23
N PHE A 222 -64.38 11.83 8.27
CA PHE A 222 -63.63 12.16 9.50
C PHE A 222 -63.11 10.91 10.22
N ASN A 223 -63.96 9.90 10.42
CA ASN A 223 -63.56 8.65 11.08
C ASN A 223 -62.61 7.81 10.21
N ALA A 224 -62.78 7.87 8.88
CA ALA A 224 -61.87 7.25 7.93
C ALA A 224 -60.46 7.85 8.01
N ILE A 225 -60.34 9.18 8.09
CA ILE A 225 -59.06 9.88 8.28
C ILE A 225 -58.38 9.43 9.57
N VAL A 226 -59.07 9.51 10.71
CA VAL A 226 -58.49 9.13 12.01
C VAL A 226 -58.00 7.68 12.00
N THR A 227 -58.80 6.76 11.44
CA THR A 227 -58.47 5.33 11.40
C THR A 227 -57.31 5.04 10.45
N ALA A 228 -57.30 5.64 9.26
CA ALA A 228 -56.22 5.47 8.28
C ALA A 228 -54.89 5.99 8.82
N PHE A 229 -54.89 7.17 9.44
CA PHE A 229 -53.69 7.75 10.06
C PHE A 229 -53.19 6.90 11.23
N ALA A 230 -54.08 6.38 12.09
CA ALA A 230 -53.72 5.55 13.23
C ALA A 230 -53.12 4.20 12.83
N ILE A 231 -53.48 3.64 11.68
CA ILE A 231 -52.96 2.34 11.22
C ILE A 231 -51.65 2.50 10.46
N PHE A 232 -51.58 3.46 9.54
CA PHE A 232 -50.50 3.49 8.54
C PHE A 232 -49.33 4.42 8.87
N LEU A 233 -49.50 5.41 9.74
CA LEU A 233 -48.45 6.39 10.06
C LEU A 233 -47.59 6.10 11.30
N PRO A 234 -47.98 5.33 12.33
CA PRO A 234 -47.13 5.16 13.51
C PRO A 234 -45.75 4.60 13.19
N TYR A 235 -45.66 3.58 12.33
CA TYR A 235 -44.40 2.95 11.95
C TYR A 235 -43.52 3.84 11.06
N PRO A 236 -44.02 4.48 9.98
CA PRO A 236 -43.26 5.47 9.22
C PRO A 236 -42.76 6.64 10.05
N ILE A 237 -43.59 7.18 10.95
CA ILE A 237 -43.21 8.29 11.84
C ILE A 237 -42.12 7.84 12.81
N TYR A 238 -42.29 6.67 13.45
CA TYR A 238 -41.27 6.09 14.32
C TYR A 238 -39.93 5.94 13.58
N LYS A 239 -39.94 5.36 12.38
CA LYS A 239 -38.73 5.12 11.58
C LYS A 239 -38.06 6.41 11.11
N LEU A 240 -38.85 7.44 10.77
CA LEU A 240 -38.36 8.77 10.44
C LEU A 240 -37.71 9.44 11.67
N LEU A 241 -38.36 9.37 12.84
CA LEU A 241 -37.84 9.94 14.08
C LEU A 241 -36.57 9.24 14.55
N SER A 242 -36.49 7.91 14.45
CA SER A 242 -35.28 7.16 14.77
C SER A 242 -34.12 7.51 13.84
N TYR A 243 -34.41 7.75 12.55
CA TYR A 243 -33.40 8.19 11.59
C TYR A 243 -32.88 9.62 11.89
N LEU A 244 -33.77 10.52 12.32
CA LEU A 244 -33.41 11.89 12.70
C LEU A 244 -32.63 11.95 14.03
N HIS A 245 -32.94 11.07 14.99
CA HIS A 245 -32.22 10.98 16.27
C HIS A 245 -30.84 10.29 16.14
N GLY A 246 -30.66 9.37 15.19
CA GLY A 246 -29.38 8.68 14.97
C GLY A 246 -28.32 9.49 14.22
N ARG A 247 -28.57 10.76 13.89
CA ARG A 247 -27.65 11.68 13.20
C ARG A 247 -26.89 12.65 14.13
N TRP A 248 -27.02 12.51 15.45
CA TRP A 248 -26.32 13.34 16.44
C TRP A 248 -25.26 12.53 17.20
#